data_AF-A0A942AIE6-F1
#
_entry.id   AF-A0A942AIE6-F1
#
_cell.length_a   1.000
_cell.length_b   1.000
_cell.length_c   1.000
_cell.angle_alpha   90.00
_cell.angle_beta   90.00
_cell.angle_gamma   90.00
#
_symmetry.space_group_name_H-M   'P 1'
#
loop_
_entity.id
_entity.type
_entity.pdbx_description
1 polymer ?
#
loop_
_entity_poly.entity_id
_entity_poly.type
_entity_poly.pdbx_seq_one_letter_code
_entity_poly.pdbx_strand_id
1 'polypeptide(L)'
;MSRKKNLLDYLALTLFIMCMGLALSASLEYVTRATEREYLGQGIWVLSMAGLSLLALLLGRISRKCGQKMQPLPKNIVMIALGAVLVGVGVYLRLWVIWNIPVEPDSDFETYYRMANHLLNDTLMSAEGAVDRRYIALYPHTIGFPMLILWPTFAIFGASVRNALYANLVCSVISILLAGHIARRTAGRTGALVAVALMSLWPSHILFSNMVATEPSFTMLILLAADMMTSILDRRKGSLYDVAPSRMLGVMALLGIVLAIAGAIRPMAVILLAAYCVAQLCVTGDPMNEIRVEGARYATSQPIVCIVLVLVCYLVTGSVISRAISDIIGEQPASGLYASGYNLMVGLNTQSNGLWNETDSEFFAQAYDATKSATGAHQACMEVAAQRIQSEPENVLNLMVYKFRDLWRTDDFGIDWNLLWTEQQGTLTPELRSLLESIRPIGRVMYMAVLLFAALGAMEAWRRRLAPNAMILICMLFFLGTALSHMLLETQVRYHYNMIPFLILLAAWTVRSWSKTAAEKEDVRVIYVDRPENAEEKKDNIHFDMAKAIAEGHIHVSVTENVARTEEASKMEDSAKSSVENT
;
A
#
# COMPACT_ATOMS: atom_id res chain seq x y z
N MET A 1 -1.91 6.81 21.19
CA MET A 1 -1.57 8.23 21.27
C MET A 1 -0.95 8.68 19.96
N SER A 2 -0.88 9.99 19.68
CA SER A 2 -0.26 10.54 18.47
C SER A 2 1.13 11.09 18.80
N ARG A 3 2.18 10.52 18.22
CA ARG A 3 3.56 11.02 18.37
C ARG A 3 3.81 12.26 17.49
N LYS A 4 4.79 13.08 17.85
CA LYS A 4 5.32 14.13 16.96
C LYS A 4 6.05 13.50 15.78
N LYS A 5 6.05 14.19 14.64
CA LYS A 5 6.84 13.77 13.48
C LYS A 5 8.34 13.91 13.73
N ASN A 6 9.10 12.94 13.28
CA ASN A 6 10.56 12.97 13.22
C ASN A 6 11.02 13.29 11.79
N LEU A 7 12.34 13.40 11.58
CA LEU A 7 12.93 13.70 10.27
C LEU A 7 12.52 12.68 9.20
N LEU A 8 12.42 11.40 9.56
CA LEU A 8 12.03 10.35 8.61
C LEU A 8 10.57 10.50 8.16
N ASP A 9 9.64 10.86 9.06
CA ASP A 9 8.25 11.10 8.67
C ASP A 9 8.14 12.22 7.65
N TYR A 10 8.91 13.30 7.86
CA TYR A 10 9.02 14.35 6.86
C TYR A 10 9.60 13.75 5.59
N LEU A 11 10.83 13.23 5.58
CA LEU A 11 11.44 12.70 4.36
C LEU A 11 10.51 11.75 3.55
N ALA A 12 9.86 10.79 4.21
CA ALA A 12 8.92 9.87 3.59
C ALA A 12 7.72 10.60 2.98
N LEU A 13 7.13 11.57 3.69
CA LEU A 13 6.04 12.38 3.16
C LEU A 13 6.47 13.25 1.97
N THR A 14 7.64 13.90 2.00
CA THR A 14 8.13 14.71 0.86
C THR A 14 8.30 13.85 -0.38
N LEU A 15 9.05 12.75 -0.25
CA LEU A 15 9.33 11.85 -1.37
C LEU A 15 8.02 11.27 -1.92
N PHE A 16 7.11 10.86 -1.04
CA PHE A 16 5.81 10.34 -1.46
C PHE A 16 4.99 11.40 -2.22
N ILE A 17 4.92 12.64 -1.74
CA ILE A 17 4.24 13.74 -2.42
C ILE A 17 4.85 13.99 -3.82
N MET A 18 6.19 14.00 -3.91
CA MET A 18 6.88 14.17 -5.19
C MET A 18 6.55 13.04 -6.17
N CYS A 19 6.63 11.78 -5.72
CA CYS A 19 6.29 10.63 -6.55
C CYS A 19 4.83 10.65 -7.01
N MET A 20 3.88 11.00 -6.14
CA MET A 20 2.48 11.15 -6.53
C MET A 20 2.28 12.25 -7.57
N GLY A 21 2.97 13.38 -7.43
CA GLY A 21 2.94 14.47 -8.41
C GLY A 21 3.47 14.03 -9.78
N LEU A 22 4.59 13.29 -9.80
CA LEU A 22 5.16 12.71 -11.02
C LEU A 22 4.24 11.66 -11.65
N ALA A 23 3.64 10.78 -10.86
CA ALA A 23 2.70 9.76 -11.34
C ALA A 23 1.43 10.39 -11.92
N LEU A 24 0.87 11.42 -11.27
CA LEU A 24 -0.27 12.19 -11.77
C LEU A 24 0.05 12.91 -13.08
N SER A 25 1.22 13.54 -13.16
CA SER A 25 1.69 14.20 -14.39
C SER A 25 1.85 13.19 -15.54
N ALA A 26 2.49 12.04 -15.27
CA ALA A 26 2.65 10.98 -16.26
C ALA A 26 1.29 10.41 -16.70
N SER A 27 0.35 10.24 -15.77
CA SER A 27 -1.00 9.76 -16.07
C SER A 27 -1.77 10.75 -16.93
N LEU A 28 -1.74 12.03 -16.59
CA LEU A 28 -2.40 13.06 -17.38
C LEU A 28 -1.81 13.11 -18.79
N GLU A 29 -0.48 13.15 -18.92
CA GLU A 29 0.20 13.14 -20.22
C GLU A 29 -0.19 11.92 -21.05
N TYR A 30 -0.15 10.72 -20.46
CA TYR A 30 -0.48 9.47 -21.14
C TYR A 30 -1.92 9.47 -21.68
N VAL A 31 -2.89 9.88 -20.85
CA VAL A 31 -4.29 9.95 -21.27
C VAL A 31 -4.50 11.00 -22.37
N THR A 32 -3.77 12.11 -22.33
CA THR A 32 -3.92 13.21 -23.30
C THR A 32 -3.24 12.94 -24.64
N ARG A 33 -2.10 12.24 -24.66
CA ARG A 33 -1.43 11.80 -25.90
C ARG A 33 -2.14 10.63 -26.59
N ALA A 34 -2.85 9.79 -25.83
CA ALA A 34 -3.65 8.69 -26.38
C ALA A 34 -4.90 9.16 -27.16
N THR A 35 -5.24 10.45 -27.10
CA THR A 35 -6.37 11.05 -27.83
C THR A 35 -5.85 12.23 -28.66
N GLU A 36 -5.85 12.15 -29.99
CA GLU A 36 -5.40 13.21 -30.92
C GLU A 36 -6.25 14.52 -30.90
N ARG A 37 -6.63 15.05 -29.72
CA ARG A 37 -7.24 16.40 -29.56
C ARG A 37 -6.71 17.07 -28.28
N GLU A 38 -5.74 17.95 -28.47
CA GLU A 38 -4.70 18.29 -27.49
C GLU A 38 -5.05 19.19 -26.28
N TYR A 39 -6.23 19.81 -26.16
CA TYR A 39 -6.52 20.67 -24.97
C TYR A 39 -7.91 20.45 -24.37
N LEU A 40 -8.89 20.14 -25.22
CA LEU A 40 -10.28 19.95 -24.80
C LEU A 40 -10.45 18.65 -24.00
N GLY A 41 -9.74 17.58 -24.39
CA GLY A 41 -9.69 16.33 -23.63
C GLY A 41 -9.06 16.51 -22.25
N GLN A 42 -7.96 17.27 -22.15
CA GLN A 42 -7.31 17.58 -20.87
C GLN A 42 -8.28 18.33 -19.94
N GLY A 43 -9.00 19.31 -20.48
CA GLY A 43 -10.05 20.05 -19.77
C GLY A 43 -11.17 19.14 -19.26
N ILE A 44 -11.66 18.21 -20.08
CA ILE A 44 -12.68 17.23 -19.67
C ILE A 44 -12.19 16.35 -18.52
N TRP A 45 -10.94 15.87 -18.57
CA TRP A 45 -10.40 15.03 -17.49
C TRP A 45 -10.20 15.81 -16.19
N VAL A 46 -9.67 17.03 -16.26
CA VAL A 46 -9.52 17.91 -15.09
C VAL A 46 -10.89 18.25 -14.50
N LEU A 47 -11.89 18.56 -15.34
CA LEU A 47 -13.27 18.81 -14.91
C LEU A 47 -13.93 17.55 -14.33
N SER A 48 -13.65 16.36 -14.87
CA SER A 48 -14.15 15.09 -14.35
C SER A 48 -13.54 14.77 -12.98
N MET A 49 -12.24 15.00 -12.82
CA MET A 49 -11.52 14.87 -11.55
C MET A 49 -12.02 15.86 -10.50
N ALA A 50 -12.24 17.12 -10.90
CA ALA A 50 -12.83 18.14 -10.04
C ALA A 50 -14.28 17.79 -9.68
N GLY A 51 -15.07 17.32 -10.65
CA GLY A 51 -16.45 16.87 -10.49
C GLY A 51 -16.56 15.69 -9.53
N LEU A 52 -15.71 14.67 -9.66
CA LEU A 52 -15.65 13.54 -8.74
C LEU A 52 -15.17 13.95 -7.35
N SER A 53 -14.19 14.87 -7.27
CA SER A 53 -13.75 15.41 -5.98
C SER A 53 -14.87 16.18 -5.29
N LEU A 54 -15.61 17.01 -6.02
CA LEU A 54 -16.79 17.73 -5.53
C LEU A 54 -17.91 16.77 -5.16
N LEU A 55 -18.16 15.73 -5.96
CA LEU A 55 -19.17 14.70 -5.68
C LEU A 55 -18.79 13.91 -4.42
N ALA A 56 -17.54 13.50 -4.24
CA ALA A 56 -17.05 12.84 -3.04
C ALA A 56 -17.21 13.72 -1.80
N LEU A 57 -16.94 15.03 -1.92
CA LEU A 57 -17.16 16.01 -0.85
C LEU A 57 -18.66 16.19 -0.55
N LEU A 58 -19.51 16.27 -1.57
CA LEU A 58 -20.97 16.39 -1.45
C LEU A 58 -21.59 15.14 -0.83
N LEU A 59 -21.26 13.95 -1.31
CA LEU A 59 -21.68 12.67 -0.74
C LEU A 59 -21.18 12.54 0.70
N GLY A 60 -19.95 12.98 0.99
CA GLY A 60 -19.41 13.04 2.34
C GLY A 60 -20.17 14.01 3.27
N ARG A 61 -20.75 15.09 2.74
CA ARG A 61 -21.63 16.03 3.48
C ARG A 61 -23.05 15.50 3.65
N ILE A 62 -23.64 14.91 2.61
CA ILE A 62 -24.98 14.30 2.64
C ILE A 62 -25.01 13.10 3.59
N SER A 63 -24.02 12.21 3.50
CA SER A 63 -23.83 11.09 4.43
C SER A 63 -23.72 11.57 5.88
N ARG A 64 -23.11 12.75 6.11
CA ARG A 64 -23.05 13.39 7.43
C ARG A 64 -24.40 13.91 7.90
N LYS A 65 -25.13 14.68 7.07
CA LYS A 65 -26.46 15.20 7.43
C LYS A 65 -27.47 14.09 7.71
N CYS A 66 -27.51 13.05 6.86
CA CYS A 66 -28.33 11.87 7.13
C CYS A 66 -27.84 11.12 8.37
N GLY A 67 -26.52 10.99 8.52
CA GLY A 67 -25.89 10.30 9.63
C GLY A 67 -25.93 11.01 10.98
N GLN A 68 -26.31 12.30 11.04
CA GLN A 68 -26.59 13.08 12.27
C GLN A 68 -28.04 12.90 12.74
N LYS A 69 -28.97 12.62 11.82
CA LYS A 69 -30.40 12.41 12.14
C LYS A 69 -30.76 10.95 12.48
N MET A 70 -29.88 9.99 12.15
CA MET A 70 -30.09 8.58 12.45
C MET A 70 -29.46 8.18 13.79
N GLN A 71 -30.18 7.37 14.57
CA GLN A 71 -29.61 6.69 15.73
C GLN A 71 -28.41 5.81 15.33
N PRO A 72 -27.43 5.58 16.23
CA PRO A 72 -26.17 4.91 15.89
C PRO A 72 -26.34 3.44 15.46
N LEU A 73 -27.40 2.76 15.91
CA LEU A 73 -27.69 1.36 15.58
C LEU A 73 -28.10 1.16 14.10
N PRO A 74 -29.14 1.85 13.57
CA PRO A 74 -29.53 1.69 12.17
C PRO A 74 -28.44 2.16 11.18
N LYS A 75 -27.62 3.15 11.56
CA LYS A 75 -26.48 3.60 10.74
C LYS A 75 -25.42 2.51 10.53
N ASN A 76 -25.16 1.69 11.53
CA ASN A 76 -24.18 0.59 11.42
C ASN A 76 -24.70 -0.51 10.49
N ILE A 77 -25.97 -0.87 10.61
CA ILE A 77 -26.61 -1.88 9.79
C ILE A 77 -26.59 -1.45 8.32
N VAL A 78 -26.94 -0.19 8.03
CA VAL A 78 -26.91 0.35 6.65
C VAL A 78 -25.51 0.30 6.06
N MET A 79 -24.47 0.68 6.82
CA MET A 79 -23.09 0.65 6.32
C MET A 79 -22.59 -0.78 6.06
N ILE A 80 -22.99 -1.74 6.90
CA ILE A 80 -22.66 -3.16 6.72
C ILE A 80 -23.39 -3.71 5.50
N ALA A 81 -24.69 -3.43 5.36
CA ALA A 81 -25.50 -3.87 4.23
C ALA A 81 -24.95 -3.31 2.91
N LEU A 82 -24.61 -2.02 2.88
CA LEU A 82 -24.00 -1.40 1.69
C LEU A 82 -22.63 -2.00 1.36
N GLY A 83 -21.80 -2.25 2.38
CA GLY A 83 -20.52 -2.96 2.20
C GLY A 83 -20.72 -4.36 1.62
N ALA A 84 -21.69 -5.12 2.13
CA ALA A 84 -22.01 -6.46 1.64
C ALA A 84 -22.53 -6.44 0.20
N VAL A 85 -23.37 -5.47 -0.16
CA VAL A 85 -23.85 -5.27 -1.55
C VAL A 85 -22.67 -4.97 -2.47
N LEU A 86 -21.75 -4.09 -2.08
CA LEU A 86 -20.57 -3.77 -2.89
C LEU A 86 -19.68 -4.99 -3.12
N VAL A 87 -19.43 -5.79 -2.08
CA VAL A 87 -18.69 -7.06 -2.21
C VAL A 87 -19.43 -8.01 -3.14
N GLY A 88 -20.76 -8.16 -2.98
CA GLY A 88 -21.59 -9.01 -3.84
C GLY A 88 -21.54 -8.60 -5.31
N VAL A 89 -21.61 -7.30 -5.60
CA VAL A 89 -21.41 -6.76 -6.96
C VAL A 89 -19.99 -7.03 -7.45
N GLY A 90 -18.98 -6.82 -6.62
CA GLY A 90 -17.58 -7.11 -6.99
C GLY A 90 -17.32 -8.58 -7.32
N VAL A 91 -17.96 -9.51 -6.59
CA VAL A 91 -17.94 -10.96 -6.88
C VAL A 91 -18.65 -11.24 -8.20
N TYR A 92 -19.86 -10.70 -8.38
CA TYR A 92 -20.64 -10.89 -9.60
C TYR A 92 -19.88 -10.42 -10.84
N LEU A 93 -19.26 -9.23 -10.80
CA LEU A 93 -18.52 -8.70 -11.95
C LEU A 93 -17.31 -9.58 -12.33
N ARG A 94 -16.59 -10.13 -11.35
CA ARG A 94 -15.47 -11.05 -11.60
C ARG A 94 -15.94 -12.40 -12.14
N LEU A 95 -17.03 -12.96 -11.59
CA LEU A 95 -17.65 -14.16 -12.14
C LEU A 95 -18.14 -13.94 -13.57
N TRP A 96 -18.75 -12.78 -13.83
CA TRP A 96 -19.19 -12.39 -15.17
C TRP A 96 -18.02 -12.37 -16.15
N VAL A 97 -16.87 -11.81 -15.75
CA VAL A 97 -15.63 -11.84 -16.57
C VAL A 97 -15.20 -13.28 -16.85
N ILE A 98 -15.05 -14.12 -15.81
CA ILE A 98 -14.62 -15.52 -15.93
C ILE A 98 -15.55 -16.33 -16.86
N TRP A 99 -16.84 -16.02 -16.88
CA TRP A 99 -17.82 -16.75 -17.69
C TRP A 99 -17.98 -16.25 -19.12
N ASN A 100 -17.73 -14.96 -19.38
CA ASN A 100 -18.09 -14.31 -20.65
C ASN A 100 -16.89 -13.83 -21.46
N ILE A 101 -15.68 -13.78 -20.88
CA ILE A 101 -14.47 -13.39 -21.60
C ILE A 101 -13.59 -14.63 -21.74
N PRO A 102 -13.61 -15.34 -22.88
CA PRO A 102 -12.82 -16.56 -23.05
C PRO A 102 -11.34 -16.21 -23.29
N VAL A 103 -10.51 -16.48 -22.29
CA VAL A 103 -9.05 -16.34 -22.37
C VAL A 103 -8.43 -17.63 -21.86
N GLU A 104 -7.64 -18.28 -22.71
CA GLU A 104 -6.77 -19.38 -22.29
C GLU A 104 -5.43 -18.83 -21.76
N PRO A 105 -4.79 -19.51 -20.77
CA PRO A 105 -3.51 -19.08 -20.24
C PRO A 105 -2.43 -19.06 -21.32
N ASP A 106 -1.60 -18.01 -21.31
CA ASP A 106 -0.46 -17.83 -22.22
C ASP A 106 0.73 -17.23 -21.45
N SER A 107 1.95 -17.37 -21.99
CA SER A 107 3.18 -16.82 -21.41
C SER A 107 3.41 -17.27 -19.94
N ASP A 108 3.65 -16.33 -19.01
CA ASP A 108 3.84 -16.62 -17.58
C ASP A 108 2.64 -17.38 -16.98
N PHE A 109 1.42 -17.08 -17.44
CA PHE A 109 0.18 -17.62 -16.88
C PHE A 109 -0.01 -19.10 -17.26
N GLU A 110 0.37 -19.46 -18.48
CA GLU A 110 0.47 -20.85 -18.92
C GLU A 110 1.53 -21.59 -18.10
N THR A 111 2.69 -20.96 -17.87
CA THR A 111 3.77 -21.55 -17.08
C THR A 111 3.31 -21.93 -15.68
N TYR A 112 2.58 -21.06 -14.98
CA TYR A 112 2.02 -21.38 -13.66
C TYR A 112 1.02 -22.56 -13.72
N TYR A 113 0.15 -22.57 -14.72
CA TYR A 113 -0.83 -23.62 -14.92
C TYR A 113 -0.16 -24.98 -15.20
N ARG A 114 0.84 -25.00 -16.08
CA ARG A 114 1.60 -26.19 -16.47
C ARG A 114 2.41 -26.76 -15.30
N MET A 115 3.10 -25.91 -14.55
CA MET A 115 3.81 -26.30 -13.33
C MET A 115 2.88 -26.95 -12.30
N ALA A 116 1.69 -26.39 -12.08
CA ALA A 116 0.73 -26.97 -11.14
C ALA A 116 0.25 -28.37 -11.60
N ASN A 117 0.09 -28.60 -12.90
CA ASN A 117 -0.21 -29.92 -13.45
C ASN A 117 0.95 -30.91 -13.29
N HIS A 118 2.20 -30.46 -13.48
CA HIS A 118 3.37 -31.30 -13.23
C HIS A 118 3.48 -31.72 -11.76
N LEU A 119 3.14 -30.82 -10.83
CA LEU A 119 3.07 -31.13 -9.39
C LEU A 119 1.92 -32.08 -9.03
N LEU A 120 0.78 -32.01 -9.74
CA LEU A 120 -0.37 -32.88 -9.48
C LEU A 120 -0.13 -34.31 -9.99
N ASN A 121 0.56 -34.45 -11.13
CA ASN A 121 0.76 -35.73 -11.82
C ASN A 121 2.14 -36.35 -11.53
N ASP A 122 2.94 -35.77 -10.64
CA ASP A 122 4.32 -36.19 -10.34
C ASP A 122 5.24 -36.27 -11.58
N THR A 123 4.96 -35.48 -12.62
CA THR A 123 5.72 -35.47 -13.88
C THR A 123 6.84 -34.44 -13.91
N LEU A 124 7.01 -33.63 -12.87
CA LEU A 124 8.02 -32.57 -12.85
C LEU A 124 9.44 -33.11 -12.99
N MET A 125 9.75 -34.30 -12.49
CA MET A 125 11.07 -34.96 -12.63
C MET A 125 11.25 -35.75 -13.94
N SER A 126 10.20 -35.86 -14.75
CA SER A 126 10.26 -36.54 -16.06
C SER A 126 10.96 -35.68 -17.12
N ALA A 127 11.11 -36.21 -18.33
CA ALA A 127 11.62 -35.44 -19.47
C ALA A 127 10.71 -34.23 -19.81
N GLU A 128 9.39 -34.37 -19.61
CA GLU A 128 8.41 -33.32 -19.90
C GLU A 128 8.58 -32.10 -18.98
N GLY A 129 8.93 -32.33 -17.71
CA GLY A 129 9.15 -31.27 -16.73
C GLY A 129 10.52 -30.60 -16.80
N ALA A 130 11.42 -31.03 -17.70
CA ALA A 130 12.82 -30.55 -17.70
C ALA A 130 12.95 -29.04 -17.93
N VAL A 131 12.12 -28.46 -18.81
CA VAL A 131 12.09 -27.02 -19.08
C VAL A 131 11.65 -26.25 -17.83
N ASP A 132 10.61 -26.73 -17.14
CA ASP A 132 10.10 -26.09 -15.93
C ASP A 132 11.06 -26.21 -14.76
N ARG A 133 11.74 -27.35 -14.59
CA ARG A 133 12.76 -27.48 -13.54
C ARG A 133 13.87 -26.44 -13.73
N ARG A 134 14.36 -26.26 -14.96
CA ARG A 134 15.34 -25.22 -15.29
C ARG A 134 14.76 -23.83 -15.00
N TYR A 135 13.53 -23.56 -15.41
CA TYR A 135 12.88 -22.27 -15.18
C TYR A 135 12.70 -21.96 -13.69
N ILE A 136 12.33 -22.96 -12.87
CA ILE A 136 12.21 -22.82 -11.42
C ILE A 136 13.58 -22.60 -10.77
N ALA A 137 14.63 -23.29 -11.24
CA ALA A 137 15.98 -23.07 -10.73
C ALA A 137 16.43 -21.62 -10.92
N LEU A 138 16.18 -21.06 -12.12
CA LEU A 138 16.48 -19.66 -12.46
C LEU A 138 15.55 -18.67 -11.74
N TYR A 139 14.26 -18.98 -11.66
CA TYR A 139 13.23 -18.09 -11.11
C TYR A 139 12.43 -18.81 -10.02
N PRO A 140 12.99 -19.02 -8.81
CA PRO A 140 12.37 -19.87 -7.78
C PRO A 140 11.02 -19.37 -7.28
N HIS A 141 10.72 -18.09 -7.44
CA HIS A 141 9.43 -17.53 -7.06
C HIS A 141 8.27 -18.00 -7.97
N THR A 142 8.57 -18.59 -9.12
CA THR A 142 7.56 -19.00 -10.10
C THR A 142 6.78 -20.24 -9.66
N ILE A 143 7.36 -21.09 -8.81
CA ILE A 143 6.69 -22.29 -8.28
C ILE A 143 5.81 -22.01 -7.06
N GLY A 144 5.98 -20.88 -6.38
CA GLY A 144 5.26 -20.59 -5.14
C GLY A 144 3.74 -20.56 -5.32
N PHE A 145 3.24 -19.91 -6.36
CA PHE A 145 1.81 -19.86 -6.66
C PHE A 145 1.25 -21.22 -7.12
N PRO A 146 1.89 -21.93 -8.08
CA PRO A 146 1.54 -23.31 -8.41
C PRO A 146 1.44 -24.24 -7.20
N MET A 147 2.46 -24.23 -6.32
CA MET A 147 2.55 -25.15 -5.19
C MET A 147 1.55 -24.81 -4.06
N LEU A 148 1.38 -23.53 -3.73
CA LEU A 148 0.63 -23.10 -2.56
C LEU A 148 -0.85 -22.86 -2.83
N ILE A 149 -1.23 -22.57 -4.08
CA ILE A 149 -2.60 -22.17 -4.44
C ILE A 149 -3.20 -23.11 -5.48
N LEU A 150 -2.53 -23.32 -6.62
CA LEU A 150 -3.12 -24.08 -7.72
C LEU A 150 -3.14 -25.59 -7.46
N TRP A 151 -2.03 -26.17 -6.97
CA TRP A 151 -1.93 -27.60 -6.68
C TRP A 151 -3.01 -28.05 -5.67
N PRO A 152 -3.22 -27.39 -4.51
CA PRO A 152 -4.32 -27.76 -3.61
C PRO A 152 -5.69 -27.60 -4.27
N THR A 153 -5.88 -26.56 -5.10
CA THR A 153 -7.14 -26.33 -5.81
C THR A 153 -7.42 -27.46 -6.79
N PHE A 154 -6.43 -27.89 -7.57
CA PHE A 154 -6.59 -28.96 -8.55
C PHE A 154 -6.76 -30.32 -7.88
N ALA A 155 -6.09 -30.56 -6.74
CA ALA A 155 -6.27 -31.79 -5.97
C ALA A 155 -7.70 -31.95 -5.42
N ILE A 156 -8.37 -30.83 -5.06
CA ILE A 156 -9.72 -30.86 -4.48
C ILE A 156 -10.82 -30.78 -5.54
N PHE A 157 -10.67 -29.90 -6.53
CA PHE A 157 -11.74 -29.56 -7.49
C PHE A 157 -11.47 -30.06 -8.92
N GLY A 158 -10.30 -30.66 -9.17
CA GLY A 158 -9.83 -31.08 -10.49
C GLY A 158 -9.01 -30.01 -11.21
N ALA A 159 -8.08 -30.44 -12.05
CA ALA A 159 -7.27 -29.55 -12.89
C ALA A 159 -8.11 -28.93 -14.02
N SER A 160 -8.33 -27.62 -13.96
CA SER A 160 -8.92 -26.85 -15.05
C SER A 160 -8.58 -25.37 -14.90
N VAL A 161 -8.55 -24.65 -16.03
CA VAL A 161 -8.33 -23.20 -16.04
C VAL A 161 -9.38 -22.49 -15.18
N ARG A 162 -10.66 -22.87 -15.30
CA ARG A 162 -11.75 -22.30 -14.49
C ARG A 162 -11.52 -22.44 -12.99
N ASN A 163 -11.04 -23.59 -12.53
CA ASN A 163 -10.74 -23.78 -11.11
C ASN A 163 -9.58 -22.89 -10.65
N ALA A 164 -8.56 -22.68 -11.49
CA ALA A 164 -7.49 -21.71 -11.22
C ALA A 164 -8.03 -20.27 -11.13
N LEU A 165 -8.93 -19.87 -12.04
CA LEU A 165 -9.58 -18.56 -12.00
C LEU A 165 -10.46 -18.37 -10.75
N TYR A 166 -11.18 -19.42 -10.32
CA TYR A 166 -11.96 -19.38 -9.08
C TYR A 166 -11.08 -19.28 -7.83
N ALA A 167 -9.91 -19.92 -7.80
CA ALA A 167 -8.95 -19.72 -6.71
C ALA A 167 -8.49 -18.25 -6.64
N ASN A 168 -8.18 -17.65 -7.78
CA ASN A 168 -7.83 -16.22 -7.85
C ASN A 168 -8.99 -15.30 -7.45
N LEU A 169 -10.23 -15.64 -7.82
CA LEU A 169 -11.42 -14.93 -7.35
C LEU A 169 -11.51 -14.95 -5.82
N VAL A 170 -11.32 -16.11 -5.18
CA VAL A 170 -11.34 -16.22 -3.72
C VAL A 170 -10.27 -15.33 -3.10
N CYS A 171 -9.04 -15.35 -3.61
CA CYS A 171 -7.97 -14.46 -3.15
C CYS A 171 -8.33 -12.96 -3.32
N SER A 172 -8.96 -12.60 -4.44
CA SER A 172 -9.42 -11.24 -4.71
C SER A 172 -10.50 -10.79 -3.72
N VAL A 173 -11.46 -11.65 -3.39
CA VAL A 173 -12.52 -11.35 -2.41
C VAL A 173 -11.96 -11.17 -1.01
N ILE A 174 -11.05 -12.05 -0.58
CA ILE A 174 -10.36 -11.91 0.71
C ILE A 174 -9.58 -10.58 0.76
N SER A 175 -8.95 -10.18 -0.35
CA SER A 175 -8.25 -8.90 -0.46
C SER A 175 -9.19 -7.70 -0.27
N ILE A 176 -10.41 -7.72 -0.84
CA ILE A 176 -11.42 -6.67 -0.62
C ILE A 176 -11.76 -6.55 0.87
N LEU A 177 -11.99 -7.70 1.54
CA LEU A 177 -12.36 -7.74 2.96
C LEU A 177 -11.22 -7.25 3.86
N LEU A 178 -9.98 -7.68 3.59
CA LEU A 178 -8.80 -7.24 4.33
C LEU A 178 -8.56 -5.74 4.16
N ALA A 179 -8.63 -5.21 2.94
CA ALA A 179 -8.50 -3.77 2.69
C ALA A 179 -9.58 -2.97 3.45
N GLY A 180 -10.83 -3.45 3.44
CA GLY A 180 -11.91 -2.87 4.23
C GLY A 180 -11.66 -2.90 5.74
N HIS A 181 -11.12 -4.01 6.25
CA HIS A 181 -10.78 -4.16 7.67
C HIS A 181 -9.65 -3.23 8.10
N ILE A 182 -8.56 -3.16 7.34
CA ILE A 182 -7.45 -2.23 7.59
C ILE A 182 -7.95 -0.79 7.53
N ALA A 183 -8.70 -0.42 6.49
CA ALA A 183 -9.30 0.89 6.34
C ALA A 183 -10.26 1.24 7.50
N ARG A 184 -10.99 0.27 8.06
CA ARG A 184 -11.81 0.51 9.26
C ARG A 184 -10.96 0.93 10.45
N ARG A 185 -9.80 0.30 10.64
CA ARG A 185 -8.90 0.57 11.77
C ARG A 185 -8.14 1.89 11.61
N THR A 186 -7.76 2.24 10.39
CA THR A 186 -6.96 3.46 10.08
C THR A 186 -7.83 4.67 9.73
N ALA A 187 -8.85 4.49 8.87
CA ALA A 187 -9.70 5.53 8.30
C ALA A 187 -11.16 5.52 8.84
N GLY A 188 -11.52 4.56 9.69
CA GLY A 188 -12.87 4.48 10.27
C GLY A 188 -13.90 3.89 9.31
N ARG A 189 -15.19 3.90 9.69
CA ARG A 189 -16.26 3.22 8.93
C ARG A 189 -16.45 3.74 7.50
N THR A 190 -16.40 5.06 7.32
CA THR A 190 -16.51 5.67 5.99
C THR A 190 -15.31 5.30 5.12
N GLY A 191 -14.10 5.35 5.67
CA GLY A 191 -12.90 4.91 4.95
C GLY A 191 -12.95 3.43 4.57
N ALA A 192 -13.48 2.57 5.45
CA ALA A 192 -13.72 1.15 5.14
C ALA A 192 -14.66 0.98 3.94
N LEU A 193 -15.78 1.72 3.91
CA LEU A 193 -16.72 1.66 2.80
C LEU A 193 -16.08 2.15 1.49
N VAL A 194 -15.31 3.24 1.54
CA VAL A 194 -14.57 3.74 0.37
C VAL A 194 -13.58 2.69 -0.14
N ALA A 195 -12.81 2.07 0.76
CA ALA A 195 -11.86 1.03 0.38
C ALA A 195 -12.56 -0.19 -0.24
N VAL A 196 -13.66 -0.67 0.37
CA VAL A 196 -14.46 -1.78 -0.17
C VAL A 196 -15.05 -1.42 -1.53
N ALA A 197 -15.61 -0.21 -1.68
CA ALA A 197 -16.17 0.23 -2.95
C ALA A 197 -15.12 0.28 -4.06
N LEU A 198 -13.97 0.90 -3.80
CA LEU A 198 -12.88 1.01 -4.76
C LEU A 198 -12.35 -0.37 -5.13
N MET A 199 -12.02 -1.23 -4.16
CA MET A 199 -11.52 -2.59 -4.42
C MET A 199 -12.54 -3.49 -5.15
N SER A 200 -13.84 -3.33 -4.86
CA SER A 200 -14.88 -4.16 -5.49
C SER A 200 -15.11 -3.79 -6.95
N LEU A 201 -15.06 -2.48 -7.26
CA LEU A 201 -15.42 -1.91 -8.56
C LEU A 201 -14.21 -1.51 -9.41
N TRP A 202 -12.99 -1.84 -8.99
CA TRP A 202 -11.76 -1.45 -9.69
C TRP A 202 -11.62 -2.20 -11.03
N PRO A 203 -11.67 -1.53 -12.19
CA PRO A 203 -11.78 -2.22 -13.48
C PRO A 203 -10.64 -3.18 -13.79
N SER A 204 -9.39 -2.74 -13.62
CA SER A 204 -8.20 -3.57 -13.87
C SER A 204 -8.20 -4.83 -13.00
N HIS A 205 -8.55 -4.71 -11.71
CA HIS A 205 -8.60 -5.85 -10.78
C HIS A 205 -9.75 -6.81 -11.09
N ILE A 206 -10.87 -6.32 -11.61
CA ILE A 206 -11.96 -7.16 -12.09
C ILE A 206 -11.51 -7.96 -13.31
N LEU A 207 -10.87 -7.32 -14.29
CA LEU A 207 -10.43 -7.96 -15.53
C LEU A 207 -9.25 -8.92 -15.34
N PHE A 208 -8.42 -8.68 -14.32
CA PHE A 208 -7.38 -9.63 -13.88
C PHE A 208 -7.96 -10.96 -13.36
N SER A 209 -9.26 -11.03 -13.03
CA SER A 209 -9.89 -12.30 -12.65
C SER A 209 -9.94 -13.32 -13.78
N ASN A 210 -9.67 -12.90 -15.02
CA ASN A 210 -9.59 -13.77 -16.18
C ASN A 210 -8.18 -14.33 -16.45
N MET A 211 -7.26 -14.18 -15.50
CA MET A 211 -5.86 -14.56 -15.66
C MET A 211 -5.46 -15.51 -14.54
N VAL A 212 -4.69 -16.57 -14.87
CA VAL A 212 -4.07 -17.49 -13.90
C VAL A 212 -2.85 -16.83 -13.27
N ALA A 213 -3.11 -15.70 -12.63
CA ALA A 213 -2.17 -14.68 -12.18
C ALA A 213 -1.66 -14.94 -10.76
N THR A 214 -0.43 -14.53 -10.47
CA THR A 214 0.11 -14.56 -9.10
C THR A 214 -0.37 -13.36 -8.28
N GLU A 215 -0.79 -12.29 -8.96
CA GLU A 215 -1.16 -11.00 -8.40
C GLU A 215 -2.30 -11.09 -7.35
N PRO A 216 -3.42 -11.80 -7.57
CA PRO A 216 -4.49 -11.89 -6.58
C PRO A 216 -4.06 -12.59 -5.29
N SER A 217 -3.33 -13.72 -5.41
CA SER A 217 -2.88 -14.49 -4.24
C SER A 217 -1.78 -13.76 -3.47
N PHE A 218 -0.84 -13.13 -4.17
CA PHE A 218 0.18 -12.28 -3.55
C PHE A 218 -0.45 -11.07 -2.84
N THR A 219 -1.38 -10.38 -3.49
CA THR A 219 -2.12 -9.24 -2.91
C THR A 219 -2.85 -9.63 -1.62
N MET A 220 -3.50 -10.79 -1.61
CA MET A 220 -4.16 -11.33 -0.43
C MET A 220 -3.18 -11.51 0.74
N LEU A 221 -2.01 -12.12 0.49
CA LEU A 221 -1.01 -12.39 1.52
C LEU A 221 -0.37 -11.11 2.07
N ILE A 222 -0.04 -10.13 1.22
CA ILE A 222 0.53 -8.87 1.69
C ILE A 222 -0.49 -8.00 2.44
N LEU A 223 -1.78 -8.08 2.09
CA LEU A 223 -2.85 -7.44 2.86
C LEU A 223 -3.07 -8.13 4.20
N LEU A 224 -2.97 -9.47 4.25
CA LEU A 224 -3.03 -10.21 5.49
C LEU A 224 -1.87 -9.82 6.41
N ALA A 225 -0.65 -9.73 5.86
CA ALA A 225 0.52 -9.23 6.57
C ALA A 225 0.30 -7.79 7.07
N ALA A 226 -0.22 -6.88 6.23
CA ALA A 226 -0.52 -5.50 6.62
C ALA A 226 -1.58 -5.39 7.74
N ASP A 227 -2.58 -6.28 7.77
CA ASP A 227 -3.56 -6.32 8.85
C ASP A 227 -2.95 -6.80 10.18
N MET A 228 -2.07 -7.81 10.13
CA MET A 228 -1.27 -8.23 11.27
C MET A 228 -0.36 -7.11 11.78
N MET A 229 0.33 -6.40 10.88
CA MET A 229 1.15 -5.23 11.23
C MET A 229 0.33 -4.14 11.92
N THR A 230 -0.89 -3.89 11.44
CA THR A 230 -1.82 -2.94 12.08
C THR A 230 -2.15 -3.36 13.51
N SER A 231 -2.28 -4.67 13.78
CA SER A 231 -2.48 -5.21 15.13
C SER A 231 -1.26 -5.02 16.03
N ILE A 232 -0.07 -5.28 15.50
CA ILE A 232 1.20 -5.19 16.24
C ILE A 232 1.55 -3.73 16.59
N LEU A 233 1.28 -2.80 15.67
CA LEU A 233 1.62 -1.38 15.82
C LEU A 233 0.58 -0.58 16.62
N ASP A 234 -0.57 -1.18 16.96
CA ASP A 234 -1.62 -0.50 17.71
C ASP A 234 -1.30 -0.46 19.21
N ARG A 235 -0.95 0.73 19.72
CA ARG A 235 -0.60 0.96 21.13
C ARG A 235 -1.73 1.60 21.96
N ARG A 236 -2.97 1.59 21.46
CA ARG A 236 -4.13 2.17 22.20
C ARG A 236 -4.57 1.27 23.37
N LYS A 237 -5.23 1.86 24.37
CA LYS A 237 -5.93 1.07 25.41
C LYS A 237 -6.93 0.11 24.75
N GLY A 238 -6.96 -1.14 25.21
CA GLY A 238 -7.75 -2.23 24.62
C GLY A 238 -7.14 -2.86 23.37
N SER A 239 -5.94 -2.45 22.93
CA SER A 239 -5.25 -3.11 21.80
C SER A 239 -4.66 -4.46 22.20
N LEU A 240 -4.19 -5.22 21.20
CA LEU A 240 -3.50 -6.50 21.44
C LEU A 240 -2.29 -6.35 22.36
N TYR A 241 -1.55 -5.24 22.21
CA TYR A 241 -0.42 -4.90 23.07
C TYR A 241 -0.83 -4.65 24.54
N ASP A 242 -2.00 -4.05 24.75
CA ASP A 242 -2.51 -3.72 26.09
C ASP A 242 -3.12 -4.95 26.80
N VAL A 243 -3.96 -5.71 26.08
CA VAL A 243 -4.79 -6.78 26.66
C VAL A 243 -4.09 -8.13 26.67
N ALA A 244 -3.28 -8.44 25.64
CA ALA A 244 -2.67 -9.76 25.49
C ALA A 244 -1.30 -9.70 24.79
N PRO A 245 -0.27 -9.10 25.41
CA PRO A 245 1.06 -8.92 24.81
C PRO A 245 1.74 -10.25 24.45
N SER A 246 1.46 -11.35 25.16
CA SER A 246 1.98 -12.68 24.82
C SER A 246 1.42 -13.20 23.48
N ARG A 247 0.12 -12.97 23.20
CA ARG A 247 -0.48 -13.33 21.90
C ARG A 247 0.13 -12.53 20.76
N MET A 248 0.63 -11.32 21.03
CA MET A 248 1.29 -10.50 20.01
C MET A 248 2.58 -11.14 19.49
N LEU A 249 3.32 -11.86 20.32
CA LEU A 249 4.50 -12.64 19.88
C LEU A 249 4.10 -13.70 18.84
N GLY A 250 2.98 -14.39 19.05
CA GLY A 250 2.44 -15.35 18.08
C GLY A 250 2.03 -14.69 16.76
N VAL A 251 1.42 -13.49 16.82
CA VAL A 251 1.09 -12.71 15.61
C VAL A 251 2.34 -12.25 14.87
N MET A 252 3.42 -11.88 15.57
CA MET A 252 4.71 -11.54 14.95
C MET A 252 5.36 -12.74 14.26
N ALA A 253 5.35 -13.91 14.90
CA ALA A 253 5.87 -15.13 14.30
C ALA A 253 5.10 -15.50 13.02
N LEU A 254 3.76 -15.43 13.10
CA LEU A 254 2.89 -15.67 11.95
C LEU A 254 3.10 -14.63 10.84
N LEU A 255 3.33 -13.36 11.18
CA LEU A 255 3.66 -12.32 10.20
C LEU A 255 4.93 -12.66 9.40
N GLY A 256 5.99 -13.15 10.07
CA GLY A 256 7.21 -13.58 9.39
C GLY A 256 6.97 -14.75 8.43
N ILE A 257 6.18 -15.75 8.86
CA ILE A 257 5.78 -16.90 8.04
C ILE A 257 4.97 -16.43 6.81
N VAL A 258 3.94 -15.60 7.00
CA VAL A 258 3.10 -15.10 5.91
C VAL A 258 3.91 -14.28 4.91
N LEU A 259 4.85 -13.44 5.37
CA LEU A 259 5.73 -12.68 4.48
C LEU A 259 6.69 -13.59 3.69
N ALA A 260 7.16 -14.69 4.27
CA ALA A 260 7.99 -15.66 3.56
C ALA A 260 7.20 -16.43 2.49
N ILE A 261 5.96 -16.84 2.81
CA ILE A 261 5.04 -17.46 1.86
C ILE A 261 4.71 -16.48 0.72
N ALA A 262 4.44 -15.21 1.04
CA ALA A 262 4.25 -14.18 0.03
C ALA A 262 5.51 -13.99 -0.83
N GLY A 263 6.69 -13.98 -0.21
CA GLY A 263 8.00 -13.89 -0.88
C GLY A 263 8.26 -15.05 -1.85
N ALA A 264 7.78 -16.25 -1.52
CA ALA A 264 7.86 -17.41 -2.40
C ALA A 264 6.97 -17.29 -3.64
N ILE A 265 5.88 -16.52 -3.59
CA ILE A 265 5.03 -16.23 -4.76
C ILE A 265 5.60 -15.05 -5.54
N ARG A 266 5.96 -13.95 -4.87
CA ARG A 266 6.66 -12.81 -5.47
C ARG A 266 7.70 -12.24 -4.50
N PRO A 267 8.96 -12.04 -4.92
CA PRO A 267 10.03 -11.53 -4.04
C PRO A 267 9.75 -10.14 -3.44
N MET A 268 8.81 -9.38 -4.04
CA MET A 268 8.40 -8.04 -3.58
C MET A 268 7.92 -7.97 -2.12
N ALA A 269 7.55 -9.10 -1.49
CA ALA A 269 7.18 -9.13 -0.06
C ALA A 269 8.27 -8.55 0.85
N VAL A 270 9.54 -8.65 0.45
CA VAL A 270 10.68 -8.10 1.22
C VAL A 270 10.59 -6.58 1.37
N ILE A 271 9.97 -5.87 0.42
CA ILE A 271 9.81 -4.42 0.46
C ILE A 271 8.82 -4.04 1.57
N LEU A 272 7.73 -4.81 1.72
CA LEU A 272 6.76 -4.60 2.80
C LEU A 272 7.37 -4.94 4.17
N LEU A 273 8.19 -6.00 4.24
CA LEU A 273 8.96 -6.33 5.44
C LEU A 273 9.91 -5.19 5.84
N ALA A 274 10.64 -4.61 4.88
CA ALA A 274 11.53 -3.46 5.12
C ALA A 274 10.73 -2.24 5.62
N ALA A 275 9.58 -1.94 4.99
CA ALA A 275 8.69 -0.86 5.43
C ALA A 275 8.20 -1.06 6.88
N TYR A 276 7.87 -2.29 7.26
CA TYR A 276 7.52 -2.64 8.64
C TYR A 276 8.67 -2.41 9.62
N CYS A 277 9.88 -2.88 9.29
CA CYS A 277 11.06 -2.69 10.15
C CYS A 277 11.34 -1.21 10.41
N VAL A 278 11.29 -0.39 9.36
CA VAL A 278 11.46 1.07 9.48
C VAL A 278 10.35 1.69 10.32
N ALA A 279 9.09 1.30 10.09
CA ALA A 279 7.96 1.80 10.87
C ALA A 279 8.03 1.42 12.36
N GLN A 280 8.49 0.21 12.69
CA GLN A 280 8.71 -0.22 14.08
C GLN A 280 9.70 0.71 14.79
N LEU A 281 10.83 1.01 14.17
CA LEU A 281 11.83 1.94 14.72
C LEU A 281 11.28 3.36 14.94
N CYS A 282 10.30 3.78 14.12
CA CYS A 282 9.72 5.12 14.20
C CYS A 282 8.58 5.26 15.19
N VAL A 283 7.83 4.18 15.44
CA VAL A 283 6.60 4.20 16.24
C VAL A 283 6.90 3.96 17.73
N THR A 284 8.09 3.47 18.05
CA THR A 284 8.51 3.21 19.43
C THR A 284 8.96 4.48 20.14
N GLY A 285 7.98 5.09 20.78
CA GLY A 285 8.12 6.12 21.80
C GLY A 285 6.75 6.36 22.42
N ASP A 286 6.36 5.54 23.40
CA ASP A 286 5.28 5.87 24.34
C ASP A 286 5.88 5.86 25.77
N PRO A 287 5.44 6.78 26.65
CA PRO A 287 6.19 7.36 27.78
C PRO A 287 6.29 6.47 29.02
N MET A 288 5.92 5.18 28.91
CA MET A 288 5.86 4.27 30.06
C MET A 288 7.21 3.68 30.46
N ASN A 289 8.32 4.24 29.94
CA ASN A 289 9.67 4.03 30.49
C ASN A 289 9.75 4.33 31.99
N GLU A 290 8.74 4.97 32.58
CA GLU A 290 8.65 5.25 34.02
C GLU A 290 8.08 4.10 34.86
N ILE A 291 7.43 3.08 34.27
CA ILE A 291 6.90 1.93 35.01
C ILE A 291 7.69 0.68 34.59
N ARG A 292 8.35 0.02 35.56
CA ARG A 292 8.96 -1.30 35.36
C ARG A 292 7.87 -2.30 34.96
N VAL A 293 7.72 -2.52 33.66
CA VAL A 293 6.86 -3.57 33.11
C VAL A 293 7.74 -4.80 32.91
N GLU A 294 7.33 -5.95 33.44
CA GLU A 294 8.06 -7.22 33.29
C GLU A 294 7.43 -8.14 32.22
N GLY A 295 8.22 -9.09 31.70
CA GLY A 295 7.76 -10.16 30.82
C GLY A 295 7.43 -9.74 29.38
N ALA A 296 6.42 -10.39 28.78
CA ALA A 296 6.08 -10.27 27.36
C ALA A 296 5.73 -8.82 26.93
N ARG A 297 5.23 -8.00 27.85
CA ARG A 297 4.86 -6.62 27.56
C ARG A 297 6.07 -5.71 27.35
N TYR A 298 7.13 -5.91 28.14
CA TYR A 298 8.42 -5.25 27.91
C TYR A 298 9.07 -5.74 26.61
N ALA A 299 9.13 -7.05 26.40
CA ALA A 299 9.70 -7.61 25.17
C ALA A 299 9.02 -7.02 23.92
N THR A 300 7.69 -6.93 23.93
CA THR A 300 6.90 -6.40 22.81
C THR A 300 6.81 -4.87 22.72
N SER A 301 7.30 -4.14 23.72
CA SER A 301 7.50 -2.70 23.62
C SER A 301 8.80 -2.36 22.90
N GLN A 302 9.78 -3.28 22.90
CA GLN A 302 11.06 -3.07 22.25
C GLN A 302 10.96 -3.29 20.72
N PRO A 303 11.30 -2.28 19.90
CA PRO A 303 11.22 -2.40 18.44
C PRO A 303 12.16 -3.47 17.90
N ILE A 304 13.36 -3.62 18.49
CA ILE A 304 14.35 -4.61 18.06
C ILE A 304 13.80 -6.03 18.22
N VAL A 305 13.13 -6.33 19.33
CA VAL A 305 12.49 -7.65 19.55
C VAL A 305 11.41 -7.90 18.50
N CYS A 306 10.57 -6.90 18.23
CA CYS A 306 9.50 -6.99 17.21
C CYS A 306 10.07 -7.26 15.80
N ILE A 307 11.22 -6.67 15.49
CA ILE A 307 11.91 -6.84 14.20
C ILE A 307 12.58 -8.21 14.13
N VAL A 308 13.39 -8.55 15.12
CA VAL A 308 14.17 -9.81 15.15
C VAL A 308 13.24 -11.02 15.08
N LEU A 309 12.13 -11.03 15.83
CA LEU A 309 11.21 -12.17 15.82
C LEU A 309 10.58 -12.40 14.43
N VAL A 310 10.13 -11.32 13.78
CA VAL A 310 9.56 -11.38 12.41
C VAL A 310 10.65 -11.83 11.41
N LEU A 311 11.86 -11.27 11.49
CA LEU A 311 12.98 -11.61 10.62
C LEU A 311 13.41 -13.08 10.77
N VAL A 312 13.53 -13.58 12.00
CA VAL A 312 13.88 -14.99 12.27
C VAL A 312 12.83 -15.91 11.65
N CYS A 313 11.54 -15.65 11.89
CA CYS A 313 10.47 -16.48 11.32
C CYS A 313 10.44 -16.40 9.79
N TYR A 314 10.67 -15.22 9.21
CA TYR A 314 10.78 -15.02 7.76
C TYR A 314 11.94 -15.83 7.17
N LEU A 315 13.14 -15.72 7.76
CA LEU A 315 14.33 -16.41 7.26
C LEU A 315 14.23 -17.92 7.41
N VAL A 316 13.80 -18.42 8.58
CA VAL A 316 13.61 -19.87 8.82
C VAL A 316 12.60 -20.45 7.83
N THR A 317 11.45 -19.79 7.67
CA THR A 317 10.42 -20.24 6.72
C THR A 317 10.94 -20.17 5.28
N GLY A 318 11.64 -19.10 4.91
CA GLY A 318 12.26 -18.95 3.59
C GLY A 318 13.29 -20.05 3.30
N SER A 319 14.11 -20.43 4.28
CA SER A 319 15.05 -21.55 4.15
C SER A 319 14.34 -22.88 3.96
N VAL A 320 13.25 -23.14 4.70
CA VAL A 320 12.43 -24.35 4.52
C VAL A 320 11.81 -24.39 3.12
N ILE A 321 11.24 -23.29 2.64
CA ILE A 321 10.68 -23.20 1.29
C ILE A 321 11.77 -23.41 0.23
N SER A 322 12.90 -22.73 0.35
CA SER A 322 14.01 -22.87 -0.59
C SER A 322 14.55 -24.30 -0.64
N ARG A 323 14.61 -24.98 0.51
CA ARG A 323 14.98 -26.40 0.57
C ARG A 323 13.93 -27.28 -0.11
N ALA A 324 12.65 -27.07 0.16
CA ALA A 324 11.56 -27.81 -0.49
C ALA A 324 11.60 -27.65 -2.02
N ILE A 325 11.83 -26.43 -2.52
CA ILE A 325 12.00 -26.17 -3.96
C ILE A 325 13.19 -26.96 -4.51
N SER A 326 14.32 -26.95 -3.81
CA SER A 326 15.52 -27.68 -4.23
C SER A 326 15.29 -29.19 -4.31
N ASP A 327 14.59 -29.76 -3.32
CA ASP A 327 14.24 -31.17 -3.29
C ASP A 327 13.24 -31.54 -4.41
N ILE A 328 12.32 -30.63 -4.76
CA ILE A 328 11.34 -30.80 -5.86
C ILE A 328 12.01 -30.81 -7.24
N ILE A 329 12.99 -29.93 -7.48
CA ILE A 329 13.61 -29.77 -8.81
C ILE A 329 14.93 -30.56 -8.97
N GLY A 330 15.51 -31.06 -7.87
CA GLY A 330 16.79 -31.78 -7.88
C GLY A 330 18.02 -30.89 -8.14
N GLU A 331 17.90 -29.57 -7.99
CA GLU A 331 18.96 -28.57 -8.20
C GLU A 331 18.87 -27.49 -7.12
N GLN A 332 19.97 -26.75 -6.88
CA GLN A 332 19.94 -25.56 -6.04
C GLN A 332 19.37 -24.36 -6.80
N PRO A 333 18.22 -23.78 -6.39
CA PRO A 333 17.69 -22.59 -7.02
C PRO A 333 18.57 -21.36 -6.75
N ALA A 334 18.43 -20.33 -7.59
CA ALA A 334 19.02 -19.02 -7.35
C ALA A 334 18.59 -18.49 -5.97
N SER A 335 19.52 -17.95 -5.19
CA SER A 335 19.22 -17.47 -3.83
C SER A 335 19.98 -16.21 -3.44
N GLY A 336 19.52 -15.57 -2.36
CA GLY A 336 20.14 -14.37 -1.81
C GLY A 336 20.07 -13.16 -2.75
N LEU A 337 21.06 -12.28 -2.63
CA LEU A 337 21.17 -11.04 -3.44
C LEU A 337 21.34 -11.33 -4.94
N TYR A 338 21.96 -12.45 -5.28
CA TYR A 338 22.23 -12.81 -6.68
C TYR A 338 20.96 -13.17 -7.44
N ALA A 339 19.91 -13.67 -6.79
CA ALA A 339 18.64 -14.04 -7.44
C ALA A 339 17.92 -12.89 -8.17
N SER A 340 18.38 -11.64 -7.99
CA SER A 340 17.88 -10.47 -8.74
C SER A 340 18.74 -10.08 -9.94
N GLY A 341 19.84 -10.78 -10.21
CA GLY A 341 20.82 -10.44 -11.24
C GLY A 341 20.23 -10.25 -12.65
N TYR A 342 19.43 -11.22 -13.12
CA TYR A 342 18.72 -11.11 -14.40
C TYR A 342 17.82 -9.87 -14.48
N ASN A 343 16.96 -9.68 -13.48
CA ASN A 343 16.03 -8.54 -13.45
C ASN A 343 16.78 -7.19 -13.36
N LEU A 344 17.93 -7.14 -12.69
CA LEU A 344 18.76 -5.94 -12.64
C LEU A 344 19.43 -5.67 -13.99
N MET A 345 19.97 -6.69 -14.64
CA MET A 345 20.53 -6.57 -15.99
C MET A 345 19.50 -6.00 -16.95
N VAL A 346 18.35 -6.68 -17.09
CA VAL A 346 17.24 -6.24 -17.96
C VAL A 346 16.77 -4.83 -17.59
N GLY A 347 16.56 -4.57 -16.29
CA GLY A 347 16.07 -3.29 -15.80
C GLY A 347 16.97 -2.09 -16.11
N LEU A 348 18.26 -2.32 -16.33
CA LEU A 348 19.25 -1.28 -16.66
C LEU A 348 19.57 -1.22 -18.16
N ASN A 349 18.84 -1.96 -18.99
CA ASN A 349 19.01 -1.92 -20.44
C ASN A 349 18.29 -0.69 -21.05
N THR A 350 19.08 0.26 -21.54
CA THR A 350 18.57 1.50 -22.15
C THR A 350 17.93 1.27 -23.52
N GLN A 351 18.32 0.22 -24.26
CA GLN A 351 17.80 -0.09 -25.59
C GLN A 351 16.38 -0.67 -25.54
N SER A 352 16.09 -1.48 -24.51
CA SER A 352 14.76 -2.05 -24.28
C SER A 352 13.89 -1.24 -23.30
N ASN A 353 14.35 -0.04 -22.90
CA ASN A 353 13.67 0.77 -21.89
C ASN A 353 13.41 0.03 -20.56
N GLY A 354 14.29 -0.91 -20.20
CA GLY A 354 14.15 -1.71 -18.97
C GLY A 354 13.04 -2.78 -19.02
N LEU A 355 12.53 -3.09 -20.21
CA LEU A 355 11.57 -4.17 -20.47
C LEU A 355 12.30 -5.47 -20.82
N TRP A 356 11.61 -6.59 -20.65
CA TRP A 356 12.06 -7.88 -21.17
C TRP A 356 12.42 -7.78 -22.66
N ASN A 357 13.53 -8.43 -23.04
CA ASN A 357 14.01 -8.49 -24.41
C ASN A 357 14.71 -9.83 -24.67
N GLU A 358 14.67 -10.26 -25.92
CA GLU A 358 15.20 -11.55 -26.37
C GLU A 358 16.71 -11.65 -26.15
N THR A 359 17.48 -10.61 -26.50
CA THR A 359 18.94 -10.58 -26.34
C THR A 359 19.41 -10.86 -24.91
N ASP A 360 18.81 -10.17 -23.92
CA ASP A 360 19.15 -10.39 -22.50
C ASP A 360 18.68 -11.78 -22.02
N SER A 361 17.56 -12.28 -22.55
CA SER A 361 17.04 -13.62 -22.25
C SER A 361 17.97 -14.72 -22.78
N GLU A 362 18.46 -14.58 -24.01
CA GLU A 362 19.42 -15.51 -24.62
C GLU A 362 20.75 -15.50 -23.89
N PHE A 363 21.27 -14.32 -23.54
CA PHE A 363 22.47 -14.21 -22.72
C PHE A 363 22.31 -14.97 -21.40
N PHE A 364 21.17 -14.81 -20.73
CA PHE A 364 20.93 -15.49 -19.45
C PHE A 364 20.85 -17.01 -19.60
N ALA A 365 20.21 -17.50 -20.68
CA ALA A 365 20.19 -18.91 -21.01
C ALA A 365 21.61 -19.45 -21.25
N GLN A 366 22.42 -18.75 -22.05
CA GLN A 366 23.82 -19.11 -22.31
C GLN A 366 24.68 -19.09 -21.04
N ALA A 367 24.49 -18.09 -20.17
CA ALA A 367 25.19 -17.99 -18.89
C ALA A 367 24.86 -19.18 -17.97
N TYR A 368 23.61 -19.62 -17.94
CA TYR A 368 23.23 -20.85 -17.24
C TYR A 368 23.87 -22.08 -17.87
N ASP A 369 23.87 -22.19 -19.21
CA ASP A 369 24.48 -23.33 -19.89
C ASP A 369 26.00 -23.39 -19.71
N ALA A 370 26.67 -22.25 -19.58
CA ALA A 370 28.10 -22.17 -19.31
C ALA A 370 28.45 -22.46 -17.84
N THR A 371 27.66 -21.93 -16.90
CA THR A 371 27.96 -22.06 -15.46
C THR A 371 27.38 -23.32 -14.83
N LYS A 372 26.38 -23.94 -15.48
CA LYS A 372 25.58 -25.06 -14.94
C LYS A 372 25.02 -24.77 -13.54
N SER A 373 24.71 -23.49 -13.27
CA SER A 373 24.26 -23.02 -11.97
C SER A 373 23.35 -21.82 -12.14
N ALA A 374 22.14 -21.88 -11.56
CA ALA A 374 21.24 -20.74 -11.54
C ALA A 374 21.88 -19.51 -10.87
N THR A 375 22.59 -19.71 -9.75
CA THR A 375 23.29 -18.62 -9.06
C THR A 375 24.43 -18.06 -9.92
N GLY A 376 25.17 -18.92 -10.63
CA GLY A 376 26.25 -18.50 -11.54
C GLY A 376 25.74 -17.67 -12.72
N ALA A 377 24.62 -18.07 -13.33
CA ALA A 377 23.98 -17.31 -14.40
C ALA A 377 23.58 -15.90 -13.94
N HIS A 378 22.97 -15.83 -12.75
CA HIS A 378 22.58 -14.57 -12.14
C HIS A 378 23.76 -13.66 -11.80
N GLN A 379 24.88 -14.24 -11.36
CA GLN A 379 26.13 -13.50 -11.13
C GLN A 379 26.67 -12.87 -12.41
N ALA A 380 26.69 -13.62 -13.52
CA ALA A 380 27.08 -13.10 -14.83
C ALA A 380 26.17 -11.92 -15.26
N CYS A 381 24.86 -12.00 -15.02
CA CYS A 381 23.96 -10.88 -15.27
C CYS A 381 24.26 -9.66 -14.40
N MET A 382 24.68 -9.84 -13.14
CA MET A 382 25.07 -8.71 -12.28
C MET A 382 26.32 -8.00 -12.81
N GLU A 383 27.26 -8.72 -13.41
CA GLU A 383 28.44 -8.11 -14.04
C GLU A 383 28.04 -7.23 -15.23
N VAL A 384 27.14 -7.72 -16.10
CA VAL A 384 26.59 -6.92 -17.21
C VAL A 384 25.83 -5.70 -16.70
N ALA A 385 25.02 -5.86 -15.65
CA ALA A 385 24.33 -4.75 -15.00
C ALA A 385 25.31 -3.67 -14.49
N ALA A 386 26.40 -4.08 -13.83
CA ALA A 386 27.44 -3.18 -13.36
C ALA A 386 28.15 -2.46 -14.51
N GLN A 387 28.44 -3.18 -15.61
CA GLN A 387 29.02 -2.59 -16.81
C GLN A 387 28.12 -1.52 -17.41
N ARG A 388 26.80 -1.74 -17.52
CA ARG A 388 25.82 -0.76 -18.02
C ARG A 388 25.84 0.55 -17.21
N ILE A 389 25.91 0.44 -15.88
CA ILE A 389 26.00 1.62 -15.00
C ILE A 389 27.31 2.38 -15.23
N GLN A 390 28.42 1.66 -15.40
CA GLN A 390 29.74 2.27 -15.58
C GLN A 390 29.92 2.90 -16.97
N SER A 391 29.33 2.29 -18.01
CA SER A 391 29.46 2.75 -19.39
C SER A 391 28.57 3.95 -19.70
N GLU A 392 27.34 3.99 -19.18
CA GLU A 392 26.35 5.01 -19.52
C GLU A 392 25.53 5.52 -18.31
N PRO A 393 26.17 6.08 -17.26
CA PRO A 393 25.49 6.42 -16.01
C PRO A 393 24.34 7.42 -16.18
N GLU A 394 24.49 8.42 -17.06
CA GLU A 394 23.45 9.41 -17.34
C GLU A 394 22.23 8.80 -18.03
N ASN A 395 22.45 7.93 -19.01
CA ASN A 395 21.35 7.23 -19.71
C ASN A 395 20.61 6.28 -18.76
N VAL A 396 21.35 5.60 -17.89
CA VAL A 396 20.76 4.75 -16.85
C VAL A 396 19.93 5.57 -15.87
N LEU A 397 20.40 6.74 -15.40
CA LEU A 397 19.61 7.62 -14.55
C LEU A 397 18.35 8.14 -15.24
N ASN A 398 18.45 8.51 -16.52
CA ASN A 398 17.30 8.91 -17.32
C ASN A 398 16.30 7.75 -17.47
N LEU A 399 16.80 6.53 -17.70
CA LEU A 399 15.99 5.32 -17.77
C LEU A 399 15.25 5.05 -16.44
N MET A 400 15.90 5.24 -15.29
CA MET A 400 15.23 5.08 -13.98
C MET A 400 14.02 6.02 -13.85
N VAL A 401 14.15 7.29 -14.26
CA VAL A 401 13.05 8.26 -14.24
C VAL A 401 11.96 7.90 -15.26
N TYR A 402 12.35 7.48 -16.46
CA TYR A 402 11.42 7.00 -17.48
C TYR A 402 10.59 5.82 -16.97
N LYS A 403 11.24 4.82 -16.36
CA LYS A 403 10.59 3.61 -15.84
C LYS A 403 9.64 3.93 -14.69
N PHE A 404 9.97 4.87 -13.81
CA PHE A 404 9.02 5.36 -12.82
C PHE A 404 7.77 5.92 -13.50
N ARG A 405 7.95 6.79 -14.50
CA ARG A 405 6.81 7.39 -15.22
C ARG A 405 5.99 6.32 -15.94
N ASP A 406 6.63 5.38 -16.61
CA ASP A 406 5.95 4.30 -17.34
C ASP A 406 5.16 3.38 -16.41
N LEU A 407 5.76 2.95 -15.30
CA LEU A 407 5.11 2.08 -14.32
C LEU A 407 3.87 2.72 -13.72
N TRP A 408 3.88 4.03 -13.43
CA TRP A 408 2.80 4.69 -12.68
C TRP A 408 1.84 5.51 -13.54
N ARG A 409 1.95 5.52 -14.88
CA ARG A 409 1.09 6.37 -15.76
C ARG A 409 -0.33 5.85 -15.97
N THR A 410 -0.60 4.57 -15.80
CA THR A 410 -1.92 4.00 -16.09
C THR A 410 -2.10 2.67 -15.38
N ASP A 411 -3.32 2.25 -15.09
CA ASP A 411 -3.64 0.90 -14.63
C ASP A 411 -4.52 0.18 -15.66
N ASP A 412 -4.12 0.27 -16.93
CA ASP A 412 -4.85 -0.31 -18.07
C ASP A 412 -4.50 -1.78 -18.33
N PHE A 413 -3.51 -2.34 -17.63
CA PHE A 413 -2.93 -3.65 -17.93
C PHE A 413 -3.98 -4.76 -18.05
N GLY A 414 -4.94 -4.81 -17.11
CA GLY A 414 -6.02 -5.81 -17.14
C GLY A 414 -6.91 -5.71 -18.38
N ILE A 415 -7.08 -4.50 -18.95
CA ILE A 415 -7.84 -4.26 -20.18
C ILE A 415 -6.99 -4.66 -21.38
N ASP A 416 -5.75 -4.18 -21.45
CA ASP A 416 -4.85 -4.38 -22.59
C ASP A 416 -4.58 -5.86 -22.85
N TRP A 417 -4.36 -6.65 -21.81
CA TRP A 417 -4.07 -8.07 -21.96
C TRP A 417 -5.29 -8.93 -22.27
N ASN A 418 -6.49 -8.55 -21.77
CA ASN A 418 -7.71 -9.21 -22.22
C ASN A 418 -7.96 -8.93 -23.72
N LEU A 419 -7.73 -7.69 -24.19
CA LEU A 419 -7.84 -7.36 -25.61
C LEU A 419 -6.81 -8.12 -26.45
N LEU A 420 -5.53 -8.08 -26.05
CA LEU A 420 -4.44 -8.72 -26.76
C LEU A 420 -4.66 -10.22 -26.91
N TRP A 421 -4.98 -10.92 -25.82
CA TRP A 421 -5.14 -12.38 -25.88
C TRP A 421 -6.40 -12.81 -26.61
N THR A 422 -7.52 -12.13 -26.39
CA THR A 422 -8.73 -12.47 -27.16
C THR A 422 -8.53 -12.22 -28.66
N GLU A 423 -7.72 -11.23 -29.04
CA GLU A 423 -7.33 -11.00 -30.43
C GLU A 423 -6.43 -12.13 -30.96
N GLN A 424 -5.36 -12.48 -30.23
CA GLN A 424 -4.44 -13.56 -30.61
C GLN A 424 -5.13 -14.94 -30.67
N GLN A 425 -6.10 -15.18 -29.79
CA GLN A 425 -6.86 -16.42 -29.72
C GLN A 425 -8.06 -16.43 -30.67
N GLY A 426 -8.32 -15.35 -31.41
CA GLY A 426 -9.42 -15.25 -32.37
C GLY A 426 -10.81 -15.20 -31.74
N THR A 427 -10.91 -14.87 -30.44
CA THR A 427 -12.17 -14.80 -29.68
C THR A 427 -12.69 -13.37 -29.48
N LEU A 428 -11.94 -12.36 -29.91
CA LEU A 428 -12.31 -10.95 -29.75
C LEU A 428 -13.42 -10.54 -30.73
N THR A 429 -14.64 -10.34 -30.22
CA THR A 429 -15.74 -9.76 -31.00
C THR A 429 -15.70 -8.22 -30.97
N PRO A 430 -16.31 -7.53 -31.96
CA PRO A 430 -16.44 -6.08 -31.94
C PRO A 430 -17.15 -5.54 -30.68
N GLU A 431 -18.15 -6.27 -30.18
CA GLU A 431 -18.91 -5.93 -28.97
C GLU A 431 -18.03 -6.02 -27.72
N LEU A 432 -17.24 -7.09 -27.60
CA LEU A 432 -16.29 -7.26 -26.49
C LEU A 432 -15.21 -6.18 -26.52
N ARG A 433 -14.65 -5.88 -27.70
CA ARG A 433 -13.69 -4.78 -27.87
C ARG A 433 -14.30 -3.46 -27.41
N SER A 434 -15.52 -3.14 -27.89
CA SER A 434 -16.23 -1.92 -27.52
C SER A 434 -16.49 -1.83 -26.02
N LEU A 435 -16.89 -2.94 -25.39
CA LEU A 435 -17.10 -3.01 -23.94
C LEU A 435 -15.81 -2.71 -23.16
N LEU A 436 -14.72 -3.42 -23.47
CA LEU A 436 -13.43 -3.25 -22.78
C LEU A 436 -12.89 -1.83 -22.93
N GLU A 437 -12.96 -1.26 -24.14
CA GLU A 437 -12.56 0.12 -24.38
C GLU A 437 -13.46 1.15 -23.69
N SER A 438 -14.76 0.88 -23.53
CA SER A 438 -15.67 1.77 -22.80
C SER A 438 -15.37 1.87 -21.30
N ILE A 439 -14.76 0.82 -20.72
CA ILE A 439 -14.40 0.74 -19.31
C ILE A 439 -13.09 1.49 -19.02
N ARG A 440 -12.19 1.56 -20.00
CA ARG A 440 -10.84 2.17 -19.87
C ARG A 440 -10.88 3.62 -19.34
N PRO A 441 -11.72 4.54 -19.86
CA PRO A 441 -11.94 5.86 -19.27
C PRO A 441 -12.22 5.86 -17.76
N ILE A 442 -13.05 4.93 -17.31
CA ILE A 442 -13.48 4.83 -15.90
C ILE A 442 -12.30 4.43 -15.03
N GLY A 443 -11.54 3.41 -15.46
CA GLY A 443 -10.34 2.94 -14.76
C GLY A 443 -9.29 4.04 -14.60
N ARG A 444 -8.98 4.76 -15.67
CA ARG A 444 -8.02 5.87 -15.66
C ARG A 444 -8.42 6.99 -14.70
N VAL A 445 -9.70 7.36 -14.68
CA VAL A 445 -10.21 8.39 -13.76
C VAL A 445 -10.15 7.92 -12.32
N MET A 446 -10.55 6.67 -12.04
CA MET A 446 -10.45 6.10 -10.69
C MET A 446 -9.00 6.08 -10.22
N TYR A 447 -8.06 5.67 -11.08
CA TYR A 447 -6.63 5.64 -10.81
C TYR A 447 -6.08 7.03 -10.49
N MET A 448 -6.30 8.02 -11.36
CA MET A 448 -5.88 9.40 -11.11
C MET A 448 -6.51 9.98 -9.84
N ALA A 449 -7.79 9.70 -9.57
CA ALA A 449 -8.46 10.13 -8.34
C ALA A 449 -7.75 9.56 -7.11
N VAL A 450 -7.46 8.26 -7.07
CA VAL A 450 -6.74 7.64 -5.95
C VAL A 450 -5.36 8.27 -5.75
N LEU A 451 -4.59 8.48 -6.82
CA LEU A 451 -3.29 9.16 -6.73
C LEU A 451 -3.41 10.58 -6.15
N LEU A 452 -4.40 11.35 -6.62
CA LEU A 452 -4.67 12.71 -6.13
C LEU A 452 -5.04 12.70 -4.65
N PHE A 453 -5.99 11.86 -4.24
CA PHE A 453 -6.41 11.78 -2.84
C PHE A 453 -5.29 11.28 -1.92
N ALA A 454 -4.42 10.38 -2.39
CA ALA A 454 -3.23 9.96 -1.65
C ALA A 454 -2.23 11.12 -1.49
N ALA A 455 -1.97 11.90 -2.55
CA ALA A 455 -1.11 13.08 -2.52
C ALA A 455 -1.64 14.15 -1.56
N LEU A 456 -2.94 14.47 -1.66
CA LEU A 456 -3.62 15.44 -0.79
C LEU A 456 -3.58 15.00 0.68
N GLY A 457 -3.75 13.70 0.94
CA GLY A 457 -3.59 13.11 2.27
C GLY A 457 -2.20 13.31 2.83
N ALA A 458 -1.17 13.02 2.03
CA ALA A 458 0.22 13.21 2.42
C ALA A 458 0.56 14.69 2.66
N MET A 459 0.06 15.62 1.82
CA MET A 459 0.25 17.06 2.03
C MET A 459 -0.43 17.57 3.31
N GLU A 460 -1.63 17.07 3.62
CA GLU A 460 -2.30 17.38 4.87
C GLU A 460 -1.52 16.79 6.07
N ALA A 461 -1.02 15.57 5.95
CA ALA A 461 -0.15 14.94 6.94
C ALA A 461 1.14 15.75 7.16
N TRP A 462 1.73 16.29 6.09
CA TRP A 462 2.92 17.14 6.11
C TRP A 462 2.70 18.42 6.90
N ARG A 463 1.53 19.05 6.76
CA ARG A 463 1.18 20.30 7.47
C ARG A 463 0.91 20.09 8.96
N ARG A 464 0.34 18.93 9.34
CA ARG A 464 0.04 18.62 10.75
C ARG A 464 1.31 18.44 11.56
N ARG A 465 1.27 18.71 12.86
CA ARG A 465 2.41 18.46 13.77
C ARG A 465 2.58 16.98 14.15
N LEU A 466 1.47 16.24 14.15
CA LEU A 466 1.40 14.85 14.57
C LEU A 466 1.74 13.91 13.42
N ALA A 467 2.42 12.81 13.74
CA ALA A 467 2.75 11.78 12.78
C ALA A 467 1.49 11.07 12.26
N PRO A 468 1.52 10.61 11.00
CA PRO A 468 0.46 9.77 10.48
C PRO A 468 0.35 8.46 11.28
N ASN A 469 -0.77 7.75 11.10
CA ASN A 469 -0.92 6.42 11.66
C ASN A 469 0.22 5.51 11.15
N ALA A 470 0.74 4.62 12.00
CA ALA A 470 1.85 3.73 11.66
C ALA A 470 1.63 2.93 10.37
N MET A 471 0.41 2.43 10.14
CA MET A 471 0.07 1.71 8.92
C MET A 471 0.08 2.61 7.68
N ILE A 472 -0.29 3.89 7.83
CA ILE A 472 -0.23 4.87 6.74
C ILE A 472 1.23 5.16 6.36
N LEU A 473 2.13 5.24 7.34
CA LEU A 473 3.57 5.32 7.09
C LEU A 473 4.07 4.06 6.37
N ILE A 474 3.63 2.87 6.77
CA ILE A 474 3.98 1.62 6.05
C ILE A 474 3.50 1.68 4.59
N CYS A 475 2.27 2.10 4.32
CA CYS A 475 1.78 2.24 2.95
C CYS A 475 2.68 3.15 2.11
N MET A 476 3.13 4.29 2.65
CA MET A 476 4.02 5.23 1.96
C MET A 476 5.41 4.63 1.73
N LEU A 477 6.00 3.99 2.74
CA LEU A 477 7.31 3.36 2.63
C LEU A 477 7.30 2.17 1.68
N PHE A 478 6.22 1.38 1.68
CA PHE A 478 6.06 0.26 0.75
C PHE A 478 5.92 0.76 -0.69
N PHE A 479 5.18 1.85 -0.92
CA PHE A 479 5.13 2.53 -2.22
C PHE A 479 6.51 3.02 -2.66
N LEU A 480 7.22 3.76 -1.80
CA LEU A 480 8.54 4.31 -2.12
C LEU A 480 9.56 3.21 -2.41
N GLY A 481 9.55 2.13 -1.63
CA GLY A 481 10.40 0.96 -1.87
C GLY A 481 10.06 0.23 -3.17
N THR A 482 8.77 0.13 -3.53
CA THR A 482 8.32 -0.47 -4.79
C THR A 482 8.75 0.39 -5.98
N ALA A 483 8.54 1.71 -5.90
CA ALA A 483 9.00 2.65 -6.91
C ALA A 483 10.52 2.56 -7.13
N LEU A 484 11.31 2.62 -6.05
CA LEU A 484 12.77 2.51 -6.12
C LEU A 484 13.22 1.17 -6.70
N SER A 485 12.56 0.06 -6.33
CA SER A 485 12.92 -1.26 -6.82
C SER A 485 12.74 -1.37 -8.34
N HIS A 486 11.63 -0.90 -8.89
CA HIS A 486 11.38 -0.96 -10.34
C HIS A 486 12.02 0.17 -11.15
N MET A 487 12.55 1.20 -10.49
CA MET A 487 13.53 2.08 -11.15
C MET A 487 14.79 1.29 -11.53
N LEU A 488 15.22 0.35 -10.69
CA LEU A 488 16.43 -0.47 -10.91
C LEU A 488 16.17 -1.75 -11.69
N LEU A 489 15.15 -2.52 -11.31
CA LEU A 489 14.81 -3.84 -11.85
C LEU A 489 13.90 -3.75 -13.07
N GLU A 490 13.78 -4.83 -13.83
CA GLU A 490 12.80 -4.97 -14.91
C GLU A 490 11.40 -4.48 -14.46
N THR A 491 10.71 -3.78 -15.37
CA THR A 491 9.48 -3.08 -15.05
C THR A 491 8.38 -3.43 -16.04
N GLN A 492 7.16 -3.59 -15.53
CA GLN A 492 5.94 -3.67 -16.32
C GLN A 492 4.82 -3.00 -15.54
N VAL A 493 3.86 -2.42 -16.25
CA VAL A 493 2.72 -1.72 -15.63
C VAL A 493 1.99 -2.61 -14.60
N ARG A 494 1.87 -3.92 -14.84
CA ARG A 494 1.25 -4.87 -13.88
C ARG A 494 1.91 -4.91 -12.49
N TYR A 495 3.18 -4.51 -12.34
CA TYR A 495 3.88 -4.67 -11.06
C TYR A 495 3.35 -3.75 -9.96
N HIS A 496 2.65 -2.67 -10.30
CA HIS A 496 1.94 -1.88 -9.30
C HIS A 496 0.58 -2.45 -8.89
N TYR A 497 0.09 -3.54 -9.51
CA TYR A 497 -1.22 -4.13 -9.19
C TYR A 497 -1.39 -4.32 -7.68
N ASN A 498 -0.34 -4.88 -7.06
CA ASN A 498 -0.28 -5.19 -5.63
C ASN A 498 -0.20 -3.92 -4.77
N MET A 499 0.11 -2.77 -5.38
CA MET A 499 0.18 -1.48 -4.71
C MET A 499 -1.15 -0.73 -4.68
N ILE A 500 -2.03 -0.98 -5.64
CA ILE A 500 -3.36 -0.35 -5.73
C ILE A 500 -4.12 -0.41 -4.40
N PRO A 501 -4.20 -1.54 -3.66
CA PRO A 501 -4.90 -1.59 -2.39
C PRO A 501 -4.35 -0.61 -1.33
N PHE A 502 -3.04 -0.42 -1.26
CA PHE A 502 -2.46 0.49 -0.27
C PHE A 502 -2.58 1.96 -0.69
N LEU A 503 -2.57 2.26 -1.99
CA LEU A 503 -2.95 3.58 -2.51
C LEU A 503 -4.41 3.89 -2.19
N ILE A 504 -5.31 2.91 -2.30
CA ILE A 504 -6.70 3.01 -1.85
C ILE A 504 -6.78 3.27 -0.34
N LEU A 505 -5.99 2.57 0.49
CA LEU A 505 -5.94 2.83 1.94
C LEU A 505 -5.49 4.26 2.25
N LEU A 506 -4.50 4.79 1.51
CA LEU A 506 -4.02 6.17 1.63
C LEU A 506 -5.11 7.18 1.23
N ALA A 507 -5.77 6.97 0.09
CA ALA A 507 -6.87 7.81 -0.36
C ALA A 507 -8.06 7.79 0.61
N ALA A 508 -8.45 6.61 1.11
CA ALA A 508 -9.52 6.46 2.09
C ALA A 508 -9.20 7.15 3.42
N TRP A 509 -7.92 7.17 3.82
CA TRP A 509 -7.47 7.89 5.00
C TRP A 509 -7.62 9.42 4.86
N THR A 510 -7.37 9.97 3.67
CA THR A 510 -7.58 11.40 3.36
C THR A 510 -9.03 11.82 3.57
N VAL A 511 -10.00 11.02 3.10
CA VAL A 511 -11.44 11.29 3.26
C VAL A 511 -11.81 11.45 4.74
N ARG A 512 -11.22 10.65 5.63
CA ARG A 512 -11.42 10.78 7.08
C ARG A 512 -10.80 12.07 7.62
N SER A 513 -9.57 12.40 7.23
CA SER A 513 -8.82 13.53 7.80
C SER A 513 -9.61 14.84 7.61
N TRP A 514 -10.17 15.05 6.41
CA TRP A 514 -11.01 16.19 6.09
C TRP A 514 -12.36 16.16 6.78
N SER A 515 -12.91 14.97 7.02
CA SER A 515 -14.16 14.85 7.76
C SER A 515 -14.06 15.35 9.20
N LYS A 516 -12.94 15.08 9.87
CA LYS A 516 -12.65 15.56 11.22
C LYS A 516 -12.39 17.07 11.24
N THR A 517 -11.54 17.57 10.35
CA THR A 517 -11.21 19.00 10.30
C THR A 517 -12.43 19.88 10.00
N ALA A 518 -13.36 19.40 9.17
CA ALA A 518 -14.61 20.10 8.93
C ALA A 518 -15.57 20.06 10.14
N ALA A 519 -15.55 18.98 10.95
CA ALA A 519 -16.35 18.88 12.17
C ALA A 519 -15.78 19.76 13.30
N GLU A 520 -14.46 19.80 13.47
CA GLU A 520 -13.79 20.68 14.43
C GLU A 520 -14.03 22.17 14.13
N LYS A 521 -14.27 22.54 12.85
CA LYS A 521 -14.66 23.91 12.47
C LYS A 521 -16.14 24.23 12.74
N GLU A 522 -17.04 23.24 12.78
CA GLU A 522 -18.46 23.45 13.10
C GLU A 522 -18.70 23.57 14.62
N ASP A 523 -17.85 22.94 15.45
CA ASP A 523 -17.99 22.95 16.92
C ASP A 523 -17.40 24.20 17.60
N VAL A 524 -16.76 25.12 16.86
CA VAL A 524 -16.44 26.46 17.39
C VAL A 524 -17.69 27.35 17.26
N ARG A 525 -18.75 27.00 17.99
CA ARG A 525 -19.70 28.02 18.44
C ARG A 525 -19.10 28.65 19.67
N VAL A 526 -18.59 29.87 19.55
CA VAL A 526 -18.41 30.75 20.71
C VAL A 526 -19.80 30.95 21.28
N ILE A 527 -20.14 30.16 22.30
CA ILE A 527 -21.31 30.41 23.12
C ILE A 527 -20.87 31.56 24.03
N TYR A 528 -21.27 32.79 23.69
CA TYR A 528 -21.38 33.83 24.71
C TYR A 528 -22.47 33.33 25.67
N VAL A 529 -22.04 32.79 26.80
CA VAL A 529 -22.94 32.53 27.91
C VAL A 529 -23.14 33.90 28.55
N ASP A 530 -24.24 34.57 28.18
CA ASP A 530 -24.72 35.67 29.00
C ASP A 530 -24.93 35.12 30.41
N ARG A 531 -24.31 35.80 31.37
CA ARG A 531 -24.34 35.45 32.79
C ARG A 531 -25.82 35.32 33.19
N PRO A 532 -26.28 34.17 33.70
CA PRO A 532 -27.64 34.08 34.18
C PRO A 532 -27.75 34.98 35.41
N GLU A 533 -28.49 36.07 35.28
CA GLU A 533 -29.08 36.76 36.43
C GLU A 533 -30.02 35.76 37.11
N ASN A 534 -29.84 35.63 38.43
CA ASN A 534 -30.66 34.86 39.36
C ASN A 534 -30.33 33.37 39.49
N ALA A 535 -29.27 33.09 40.25
CA ALA A 535 -29.23 31.94 41.13
C ALA A 535 -28.70 32.39 42.49
N GLU A 536 -29.54 32.34 43.52
CA GLU A 536 -29.15 32.50 44.92
C GLU A 536 -28.21 31.35 45.32
N GLU A 537 -26.90 31.56 45.26
CA GLU A 537 -25.91 30.63 45.79
C GLU A 537 -25.42 31.06 47.17
N LYS A 538 -25.63 30.16 48.15
CA LYS A 538 -24.97 30.18 49.46
C LYS A 538 -23.45 30.26 49.24
N LYS A 539 -22.84 31.36 49.69
CA LYS A 539 -21.38 31.53 49.77
C LYS A 539 -20.82 30.72 50.94
N ASP A 540 -20.31 29.52 50.67
CA ASP A 540 -19.17 29.01 51.44
C ASP A 540 -17.90 29.53 50.77
N ASN A 541 -17.31 30.58 51.35
CA ASN A 541 -16.07 31.18 50.88
C ASN A 541 -14.89 30.23 51.18
N ILE A 542 -14.56 29.33 50.25
CA ILE A 542 -13.25 28.67 50.25
C ILE A 542 -12.24 29.66 49.66
N HIS A 543 -11.44 30.28 50.53
CA HIS A 543 -10.38 31.20 50.11
C HIS A 543 -9.14 30.37 49.72
N PHE A 544 -8.80 30.34 48.43
CA PHE A 544 -7.56 29.74 47.95
C PHE A 544 -6.44 30.79 47.98
N ASP A 545 -5.46 30.59 48.88
CA ASP A 545 -4.29 31.46 48.97
C ASP A 545 -3.22 31.02 47.97
N MET A 546 -3.23 31.69 46.82
CA MET A 546 -2.34 31.40 45.71
C MET A 546 -0.87 31.70 46.05
N ALA A 547 -0.60 32.67 46.92
CA ALA A 547 0.76 33.00 47.33
C ALA A 547 1.35 31.90 48.21
N LYS A 548 0.53 31.38 49.14
CA LYS A 548 0.92 30.24 49.99
C LYS A 548 1.17 28.97 49.17
N ALA A 549 0.30 28.65 48.21
CA ALA A 549 0.46 27.47 47.37
C ALA A 549 1.71 27.52 46.44
N ILE A 550 2.14 28.71 46.03
CA ILE A 550 3.41 28.91 45.30
C ILE A 550 4.60 28.74 46.26
N ALA A 551 4.53 29.32 47.47
CA ALA A 551 5.60 29.23 48.46
C ALA A 551 5.82 27.79 48.97
N GLU A 552 4.75 27.00 49.07
CA GLU A 552 4.79 25.60 49.51
C GLU A 552 5.13 24.62 48.36
N GLY A 553 5.42 25.13 47.15
CA GLY A 553 5.84 24.32 46.00
C GLY A 553 4.73 23.49 45.37
N HIS A 554 3.47 23.75 45.71
CA HIS A 554 2.30 23.08 45.14
C HIS A 554 1.95 23.60 43.73
N ILE A 555 2.48 24.77 43.34
CA ILE A 555 2.28 25.38 42.02
C ILE A 555 3.64 25.74 41.42
N HIS A 556 3.93 25.20 40.23
CA HIS A 556 5.14 25.53 39.46
C HIS A 556 4.79 26.48 38.31
N VAL A 557 5.29 27.72 38.36
CA VAL A 557 5.03 28.74 37.32
C VAL A 557 6.24 28.81 36.40
N SER A 558 6.06 28.56 35.09
CA SER A 558 7.09 28.77 34.07
C SER A 558 6.63 29.85 33.09
N VAL A 559 7.37 30.94 32.98
CA VAL A 559 7.07 32.02 32.02
C VAL A 559 7.88 31.80 30.75
N THR A 560 7.20 31.67 29.60
CA THR A 560 7.85 31.70 28.27
C THR A 560 8.14 33.15 27.88
N GLU A 561 9.36 33.40 27.39
CA GLU A 561 10.03 34.69 27.08
C GLU A 561 9.29 35.69 26.15
N ASN A 562 8.06 35.43 25.72
CA ASN A 562 7.32 36.28 24.79
C ASN A 562 6.55 37.46 25.44
N VAL A 563 6.62 37.64 26.76
CA VAL A 563 5.88 38.71 27.47
C VAL A 563 6.78 39.86 27.95
N ALA A 564 8.11 39.71 27.94
CA ALA A 564 9.02 40.76 28.41
C ALA A 564 9.15 41.96 27.46
N ARG A 565 8.75 41.84 26.19
CA ARG A 565 8.91 42.90 25.18
C ARG A 565 7.79 43.96 25.14
N THR A 566 6.71 43.78 25.89
CA THR A 566 5.57 44.73 25.87
C THR A 566 5.65 45.78 26.98
N GLU A 567 6.37 45.55 28.08
CA GLU A 567 6.51 46.54 29.17
C GLU A 567 7.62 47.57 28.93
N GLU A 568 8.66 47.26 28.15
CA GLU A 568 9.69 48.26 27.78
C GLU A 568 9.19 49.26 26.74
N ALA A 569 8.25 48.85 25.86
CA ALA A 569 7.66 49.73 24.85
C ALA A 569 6.67 50.74 25.47
N SER A 570 5.90 50.36 26.49
CA SER A 570 4.94 51.27 27.13
C SER A 570 5.62 52.33 28.02
N LYS A 571 6.78 52.01 28.62
CA LYS A 571 7.55 52.97 29.43
C LYS A 571 8.27 54.05 28.61
N MET A 572 8.58 53.79 27.34
CA MET A 572 9.16 54.79 26.42
C MET A 572 8.11 55.77 25.87
N GLU A 573 6.85 55.35 25.70
CA GLU A 573 5.77 56.23 25.22
C GLU A 573 5.26 57.22 26.28
N ASP A 574 5.25 56.83 27.56
CA ASP A 574 4.82 57.73 28.65
C ASP A 574 5.90 58.77 29.01
N SER A 575 7.19 58.48 28.79
CA SER A 575 8.28 59.45 28.97
C SER A 575 8.33 60.54 27.89
N ALA A 576 7.72 60.31 26.72
CA ALA A 576 7.70 61.28 25.62
C ALA A 576 6.51 62.25 25.69
N LYS A 577 5.48 61.93 26.49
CA LYS A 577 4.30 62.78 26.68
C LYS A 577 4.40 63.77 27.84
N SER A 578 5.31 63.56 28.81
CA SER A 578 5.49 64.48 29.95
C SER A 578 6.47 65.65 29.69
N SER A 579 7.02 65.79 28.47
CA SER A 579 7.96 66.87 28.12
C SER A 579 7.39 67.92 27.15
N VAL A 580 6.06 67.95 26.94
CA VAL A 580 5.39 68.92 26.03
C VAL A 580 4.38 69.84 26.75
N GLU A 581 4.09 69.63 28.03
CA GLU A 581 3.32 70.57 28.86
C GLU A 581 4.23 71.27 29.88
N ASN A 582 5.09 72.16 29.37
CA ASN A 582 5.60 73.33 30.09
C ASN A 582 6.19 74.33 29.07
N THR A 583 5.27 75.00 28.38
CA THR A 583 5.40 76.39 27.89
C THR A 583 4.06 77.07 28.06
#